data_AF-A0A9J6CVM1-F1
#
_entry.id   AF-A0A9J6CVM1-F1
#
_cell.length_a   1.000
_cell.length_b   1.000
_cell.length_c   1.000
_cell.angle_alpha   90.00
_cell.angle_beta   90.00
_cell.angle_gamma   90.00
#
_symmetry.space_group_name_H-M   'P 1'
#
loop_
_entity.id
_entity.type
_entity.pdbx_description
1 polymer ?
#
loop_
_entity_poly.entity_id
_entity_poly.type
_entity_poly.pdbx_seq_one_letter_code
_entity_poly.pdbx_strand_id
1 'polypeptide(L)'
;MQVQRPDRRGHGGRETNLRDVQAALLARFSADTILLGHTLDSDLRALRLIHETVVDTAAMFPHRRGLPYKRALRSLMAKHLSKIIQNGGDRQL
;
A
#
# COMPACT_ATOMS: atom_id res chain seq x y z
N MET A 1 11.39 -25.45 -41.58
CA MET A 1 10.31 -25.10 -40.63
C MET A 1 10.74 -23.88 -39.84
N GLN A 2 10.27 -22.70 -40.24
CA GLN A 2 10.35 -21.51 -39.39
C GLN A 2 8.98 -21.31 -38.75
N VAL A 3 8.91 -21.32 -37.43
CA VAL A 3 7.87 -20.62 -36.70
C VAL A 3 8.57 -19.64 -35.77
N GLN A 4 8.41 -18.38 -36.15
CA GLN A 4 8.95 -17.16 -35.60
C GLN A 4 8.68 -17.04 -34.09
N ARG A 5 9.72 -16.74 -33.28
CA ARG A 5 9.49 -16.13 -31.96
C ARG A 5 9.15 -14.65 -32.18
N PRO A 6 8.04 -14.12 -31.65
CA PRO A 6 7.74 -12.71 -31.83
C PRO A 6 8.71 -11.86 -31.02
N ASP A 7 9.51 -11.07 -31.75
CA ASP A 7 10.17 -9.86 -31.28
C ASP A 7 9.09 -8.89 -30.76
N ARG A 8 9.14 -8.56 -29.47
CA ARG A 8 8.29 -7.53 -28.87
C ARG A 8 9.13 -6.28 -28.63
N ARG A 9 9.37 -5.50 -29.67
CA ARG A 9 9.57 -4.05 -29.56
C ARG A 9 8.23 -3.35 -29.80
N GLY A 10 7.54 -3.04 -28.71
CA GLY A 10 6.37 -2.17 -28.66
C GLY A 10 6.50 -1.26 -27.46
N HIS A 11 6.10 0.01 -27.59
CA HIS A 11 6.19 1.05 -26.56
C HIS A 11 5.61 0.53 -25.23
N GLY A 12 6.50 0.18 -24.29
CA GLY A 12 6.18 -0.74 -23.21
C GLY A 12 5.56 -0.05 -22.01
N GLY A 13 4.25 -0.20 -21.82
CA GLY A 13 3.68 -0.17 -20.47
C GLY A 13 4.42 -1.22 -19.64
N ARG A 14 5.17 -0.79 -18.64
CA ARG A 14 5.94 -1.69 -17.77
C ARG A 14 4.94 -2.50 -16.94
N GLU A 15 4.63 -3.71 -17.39
CA GLU A 15 3.91 -4.69 -16.56
C GLU A 15 4.81 -5.00 -15.36
N THR A 16 4.53 -4.36 -14.23
CA THR A 16 5.27 -4.57 -12.98
C THR A 16 4.63 -5.75 -12.28
N ASN A 17 5.38 -6.83 -12.09
CA ASN A 17 4.89 -7.99 -11.37
C ASN A 17 5.13 -7.86 -9.86
N LEU A 18 4.50 -8.72 -9.06
CA LEU A 18 4.64 -8.69 -7.59
C LEU A 18 6.11 -8.79 -7.13
N ARG A 19 6.92 -9.62 -7.81
CA ARG A 19 8.33 -9.81 -7.45
C ARG A 19 9.14 -8.55 -7.69
N ASP A 20 8.85 -7.81 -8.75
CA ASP A 20 9.52 -6.54 -9.04
C ASP A 20 9.26 -5.53 -7.92
N VAL A 21 8.00 -5.45 -7.45
CA VAL A 21 7.62 -4.58 -6.32
C VAL A 21 8.28 -5.03 -5.03
N GLN A 22 8.26 -6.33 -4.73
CA GLN A 22 8.90 -6.88 -3.54
C GLN A 22 10.41 -6.60 -3.53
N ALA A 23 11.10 -6.81 -4.65
CA ALA A 23 12.54 -6.54 -4.77
C ALA A 23 12.83 -5.04 -4.59
N ALA A 24 12.02 -4.16 -5.19
CA ALA A 24 12.17 -2.72 -5.05
C ALA A 24 11.95 -2.24 -3.59
N LEU A 25 11.04 -2.88 -2.86
CA LEU A 25 10.76 -2.58 -1.46
C LEU A 25 11.86 -3.11 -0.54
N LEU A 26 12.28 -4.36 -0.71
CA LEU A 26 13.38 -4.98 0.05
C LEU A 26 14.73 -4.30 -0.19
N ALA A 27 14.92 -3.64 -1.34
CA ALA A 27 16.09 -2.80 -1.60
C ALA A 27 16.07 -1.46 -0.84
N ARG A 28 14.92 -1.04 -0.28
CA ARG A 28 14.75 0.26 0.40
C ARG A 28 14.71 0.15 1.92
N PHE A 29 14.25 -0.98 2.46
CA PHE A 29 14.15 -1.18 3.90
C PHE A 29 14.71 -2.53 4.33
N SER A 30 15.31 -2.54 5.51
CA SER A 30 15.76 -3.73 6.23
C SER A 30 14.75 -4.13 7.30
N ALA A 31 14.97 -5.27 7.98
CA ALA A 31 14.14 -5.73 9.10
C ALA A 31 14.05 -4.70 10.25
N ASP A 32 15.08 -3.89 10.45
CA ASP A 32 15.12 -2.86 11.52
C ASP A 32 14.45 -1.54 11.11
N THR A 33 14.07 -1.40 9.83
CA THR A 33 13.44 -0.16 9.36
C THR A 33 12.03 -0.05 9.93
N ILE A 34 11.69 1.05 10.59
CA ILE A 34 10.34 1.23 11.13
C ILE A 34 9.39 1.61 10.00
N LEU A 35 8.43 0.73 9.66
CA LEU A 35 7.39 1.04 8.69
C LEU A 35 6.23 1.77 9.39
N LEU A 36 5.99 3.02 9.00
CA LEU A 36 4.89 3.84 9.50
C LEU A 36 3.77 3.92 8.46
N GLY A 37 2.52 3.66 8.86
CA GLY A 37 1.42 3.74 7.90
C GLY A 37 0.03 3.57 8.50
N HIS A 38 -0.95 3.36 7.64
CA HIS A 38 -2.35 3.20 8.01
C HIS A 38 -2.92 1.93 7.39
N THR A 39 -3.28 0.95 8.20
CA THR A 39 -3.75 -0.38 7.76
C THR A 39 -2.67 -1.17 7.00
N LEU A 40 -1.41 -1.07 7.43
CA LEU A 40 -0.27 -1.73 6.79
C LEU A 40 -0.39 -3.26 6.79
N ASP A 41 -1.11 -3.82 7.76
CA ASP A 41 -1.45 -5.24 7.82
C ASP A 41 -2.14 -5.75 6.53
N SER A 42 -2.96 -4.93 5.87
CA SER A 42 -3.57 -5.28 4.58
C SER A 42 -2.56 -5.22 3.44
N ASP A 43 -1.73 -4.19 3.42
CA ASP A 43 -0.74 -3.97 2.38
C ASP A 43 0.34 -5.05 2.39
N LEU A 44 0.84 -5.40 3.58
CA LEU A 44 1.84 -6.46 3.77
C LEU A 44 1.31 -7.84 3.36
N ARG A 45 0.03 -8.13 3.63
CA ARG A 45 -0.63 -9.36 3.14
C ARG A 45 -0.73 -9.39 1.62
N ALA A 46 -1.12 -8.29 0.99
CA ALA A 46 -1.19 -8.18 -0.46
C ALA A 46 0.20 -8.35 -1.11
N LEU A 47 1.24 -7.80 -0.46
CA LEU A 47 2.63 -7.92 -0.87
C LEU A 47 3.27 -9.26 -0.51
N ARG A 48 2.61 -10.11 0.30
CA ARG A 48 3.18 -11.34 0.87
C ARG A 48 4.53 -11.11 1.57
N LEU A 49 4.62 -10.02 2.32
CA LEU A 49 5.79 -9.64 3.10
C LEU A 49 5.48 -9.72 4.60
N ILE A 50 6.47 -10.10 5.39
CA ILE A 50 6.41 -10.07 6.85
C ILE A 50 7.44 -9.05 7.31
N HIS A 51 7.01 -8.13 8.18
CA HIS A 51 7.87 -7.11 8.77
C HIS A 51 7.43 -6.88 10.21
N GLU A 52 8.33 -7.02 11.17
CA GLU A 52 7.99 -6.97 12.60
C GLU A 52 7.97 -5.52 13.13
N THR A 53 8.82 -4.67 12.56
CA THR A 53 9.02 -3.28 13.02
C THR A 53 8.01 -2.34 12.36
N VAL A 54 6.73 -2.46 12.72
CA VAL A 54 5.61 -1.70 12.12
C VAL A 54 4.88 -0.85 13.15
N VAL A 55 4.59 0.41 12.80
CA VAL A 55 3.64 1.27 13.53
C VAL A 55 2.42 1.53 12.65
N ASP A 56 1.30 0.89 13.00
CA ASP A 56 0.03 1.05 12.29
C ASP A 56 -0.90 2.02 13.02
N THR A 57 -1.17 3.16 12.39
CA THR A 57 -2.08 4.18 12.92
C THR A 57 -3.53 3.68 13.05
N ALA A 58 -3.97 2.71 12.24
CA ALA A 58 -5.31 2.13 12.39
C ALA A 58 -5.44 1.33 13.71
N ALA A 59 -4.35 0.74 14.19
CA ALA A 59 -4.30 0.04 15.47
C ALA A 59 -4.12 1.03 16.64
N MET A 60 -3.27 2.06 16.48
CA MET A 60 -3.04 3.07 17.52
C MET A 60 -4.27 3.95 17.81
N PHE A 61 -5.17 4.11 16.83
CA PHE A 61 -6.39 4.89 16.98
C PHE A 61 -7.64 4.02 16.80
N PRO A 62 -7.96 3.16 17.79
CA PRO A 62 -9.08 2.24 17.67
C PRO A 62 -10.41 2.98 17.50
N HIS A 63 -11.34 2.35 16.79
CA HIS A 63 -12.69 2.86 16.67
C HIS A 63 -13.46 2.67 17.98
N ARG A 64 -14.29 3.65 18.38
CA ARG A 64 -15.07 3.59 19.63
C ARG A 64 -15.98 2.37 19.75
N ARG A 65 -16.42 1.82 18.61
CA ARG A 65 -17.25 0.60 18.53
C ARG A 65 -16.46 -0.71 18.57
N GLY A 66 -15.14 -0.65 18.71
CA GLY A 66 -14.29 -1.84 18.65
C GLY A 66 -14.17 -2.45 17.26
N LEU A 67 -13.51 -3.60 17.19
CA LEU A 67 -13.39 -4.41 15.97
C LEU A 67 -14.79 -4.87 15.48
N PRO A 68 -14.99 -5.03 14.16
CA PRO A 68 -14.02 -4.91 13.07
C PRO A 68 -13.84 -3.48 12.52
N TYR A 69 -14.51 -2.48 13.12
CA TYR A 69 -14.50 -1.12 12.60
C TYR A 69 -13.12 -0.47 12.80
N LYS A 70 -12.49 -0.03 11.70
CA LYS A 70 -11.26 0.78 11.73
C LYS A 70 -11.60 2.24 11.42
N ARG A 71 -10.88 3.18 12.04
CA ARG A 71 -11.02 4.61 11.70
C ARG A 71 -10.32 4.87 10.38
N ALA A 72 -11.00 5.50 9.43
CA ALA A 72 -10.36 5.91 8.18
C ALA A 72 -9.31 7.01 8.43
N LEU A 73 -8.20 6.99 7.68
CA LEU A 73 -7.14 8.00 7.74
C LEU A 73 -7.70 9.43 7.61
N ARG A 74 -8.67 9.66 6.73
CA ARG A 74 -9.36 10.96 6.59
C ARG A 74 -9.96 11.47 7.89
N SER A 75 -10.56 10.58 8.70
CA SER A 75 -11.13 10.93 10.00
C SER A 75 -10.04 11.22 11.03
N LEU A 76 -8.90 10.52 10.95
CA LEU A 76 -7.76 10.79 11.81
C LEU A 76 -7.12 12.14 11.49
N MET A 77 -6.93 12.45 10.21
CA MET A 77 -6.36 13.72 9.75
C MET A 77 -7.25 14.92 10.10
N ALA A 78 -8.55 14.81 9.86
CA ALA A 78 -9.48 15.86 10.21
C ALA A 78 -9.52 16.10 11.73
N LYS A 79 -9.50 15.03 12.53
CA LYS A 79 -9.59 15.14 13.99
C LYS A 79 -8.30 15.63 14.66
N HIS A 80 -7.15 15.12 14.25
CA HIS A 80 -5.89 15.32 14.97
C HIS A 80 -5.01 16.40 14.35
N LEU A 81 -5.13 16.66 13.04
CA LEU A 81 -4.30 17.62 12.33
C LEU A 81 -5.10 18.76 11.70
N SER A 82 -6.43 18.80 11.87
CA SER A 82 -7.33 19.76 11.21
C SER A 82 -7.14 19.80 9.68
N LYS A 83 -6.73 18.66 9.09
CA LYS A 83 -6.47 18.52 7.65
C LYS A 83 -7.53 17.63 7.02
N ILE A 84 -8.19 18.14 5.99
CA ILE A 84 -9.09 17.37 5.15
C ILE A 84 -8.27 16.76 4.02
N ILE A 85 -8.28 15.43 3.91
CA ILE A 85 -7.60 14.69 2.84
C ILE A 85 -8.63 13.88 2.05
N GLN A 86 -8.30 13.56 0.79
CA GLN A 86 -9.14 12.73 -0.09
C GLN A 86 -10.55 13.33 -0.34
N ASN A 87 -10.62 14.63 -0.59
CA ASN A 87 -11.87 15.39 -0.76
C ASN A 87 -12.51 15.24 -2.15
N GLY A 88 -12.12 14.23 -2.94
CA GLY A 88 -12.56 14.04 -4.31
C GLY A 88 -12.51 12.56 -4.68
N GLY A 89 -13.65 11.88 -4.50
CA GLY A 89 -13.89 10.51 -4.94
C GLY A 89 -14.90 10.39 -6.08
N ASP A 90 -15.41 11.51 -6.60
CA ASP A 90 -16.31 11.49 -7.76
C ASP A 90 -15.49 11.81 -9.01
N ARG A 91 -14.93 10.77 -9.63
CA ARG A 91 -14.83 10.78 -11.10
C ARG A 91 -16.26 10.69 -11.62
N GLN A 92 -16.90 11.84 -11.77
CA GLN A 92 -18.08 11.98 -12.60
C GLN A 92 -17.64 11.69 -14.04
N LEU A 93 -18.34 10.72 -14.63
CA LEU A 93 -18.37 10.23 -16.02
C LEU A 93 -17.58 11.03 -17.06
#